data_AF-A0A183HDT3-F1
#
_entry.id   AF-A0A183HDT3-F1
#
_cell.length_a   1.000
_cell.length_b   1.000
_cell.length_c   1.000
_cell.angle_alpha   90.00
_cell.angle_beta   90.00
_cell.angle_gamma   90.00
#
_symmetry.space_group_name_H-M   'P 1'
#
loop_
_entity.id
_entity.type
_entity.pdbx_description
1 polymer ?
#
loop_
_entity_poly.entity_id
_entity_poly.type
_entity_poly.pdbx_seq_one_letter_code
_entity_poly.pdbx_strand_id
1 'polypeptide(L)'
;MYYCNSVNYLVIGSVERQQGEQALTRMQALAEYVNEMQRLTEQYGRTIEEVSSKNGAASRMNFSQLLMFAHINWLNCPENRSRPIACVAFVFTSLILIFCPTLSKNKTKVYRILPIVEVEVNESNNQSSQSQYVFTLFHISSSRESVYHLCCCQAEIKNHFIKSIRKAATTIA
;
A
#
# COMPACT_ATOMS: atom_id res chain seq x y z
N MET A 1 22.86 58.85 3.37
CA MET A 1 21.75 57.88 3.22
C MET A 1 22.23 56.72 2.35
N TYR A 2 22.80 55.63 2.91
CA TYR A 2 23.20 54.44 2.12
C TYR A 2 23.13 53.13 2.94
N TYR A 3 22.06 52.90 3.71
CA TYR A 3 21.89 51.67 4.51
C TYR A 3 20.54 50.98 4.29
N CYS A 4 19.98 51.01 3.07
CA CYS A 4 18.67 50.39 2.78
C CYS A 4 18.65 49.57 1.47
N ASN A 5 19.73 48.83 1.15
CA ASN A 5 19.73 47.92 0.00
C ASN A 5 20.30 46.51 0.28
N SER A 6 21.07 46.29 1.36
CA SER A 6 21.62 44.96 1.66
C SER A 6 20.63 43.98 2.29
N VAL A 7 19.55 44.45 2.90
CA VAL A 7 18.57 43.58 3.59
C VAL A 7 17.64 42.87 2.59
N ASN A 8 17.29 43.53 1.47
CA ASN A 8 16.38 42.95 0.47
C ASN A 8 17.03 41.82 -0.36
N TYR A 9 18.33 41.90 -0.68
CA TYR A 9 19.03 40.85 -1.43
C TYR A 9 19.20 39.54 -0.63
N LEU A 10 19.39 39.64 0.68
CA LEU A 10 19.53 38.47 1.57
C LEU A 10 18.22 37.69 1.72
N VAL A 11 17.09 38.38 1.75
CA VAL A 11 15.75 37.77 1.85
C VAL A 11 15.34 37.09 0.54
N ILE A 12 15.61 37.72 -0.62
CA ILE A 12 15.30 37.15 -1.94
C ILE A 12 16.12 35.87 -2.20
N GLY A 13 17.43 35.87 -1.88
CA GLY A 13 18.26 34.68 -1.97
C GLY A 13 17.83 33.55 -1.04
N SER A 14 17.19 33.85 0.09
CA SER A 14 16.65 32.83 1.01
C SER A 14 15.41 32.14 0.46
N VAL A 15 14.52 32.87 -0.24
CA VAL A 15 13.29 32.33 -0.81
C VAL A 15 13.59 31.49 -2.05
N GLU A 16 14.43 31.97 -2.97
CA GLU A 16 14.84 31.20 -4.15
C GLU A 16 15.57 29.92 -3.76
N ARG A 17 16.45 30.00 -2.74
CA ARG A 17 17.11 28.82 -2.18
C ARG A 17 16.13 27.85 -1.55
N GLN A 18 15.18 28.31 -0.75
CA GLN A 18 14.16 27.45 -0.15
C GLN A 18 13.28 26.79 -1.22
N GLN A 19 12.92 27.52 -2.27
CA GLN A 19 12.17 26.95 -3.40
C GLN A 19 13.00 25.90 -4.15
N GLY A 20 14.29 26.16 -4.36
CA GLY A 20 15.23 25.21 -4.96
C GLY A 20 15.38 23.93 -4.12
N GLU A 21 15.52 24.07 -2.79
CA GLU A 21 15.59 22.94 -1.86
C GLU A 21 14.28 22.13 -1.87
N GLN A 22 13.11 22.79 -1.83
CA GLN A 22 11.82 22.10 -1.95
C GLN A 22 11.65 21.37 -3.29
N ALA A 23 12.05 22.00 -4.39
CA ALA A 23 12.00 21.39 -5.71
C ALA A 23 12.90 20.16 -5.79
N LEU A 24 14.12 20.25 -5.25
CA LEU A 24 15.07 19.15 -5.20
C LEU A 24 14.54 17.98 -4.36
N THR A 25 13.98 18.25 -3.18
CA THR A 25 13.37 17.20 -2.34
C THR A 25 12.23 16.49 -3.07
N ARG A 26 11.37 17.24 -3.79
CA ARG A 26 10.30 16.64 -4.60
C ARG A 26 10.86 15.79 -5.74
N MET A 27 11.90 16.24 -6.42
CA MET A 27 12.54 15.46 -7.49
C MET A 27 13.19 14.17 -6.96
N GLN A 28 13.87 14.24 -5.81
CA GLN A 28 14.45 13.06 -5.16
C GLN A 28 13.37 12.03 -4.80
N ALA A 29 12.27 12.48 -4.18
CA ALA A 29 11.13 11.61 -3.88
C ALA A 29 10.52 10.97 -5.14
N LEU A 30 10.44 11.70 -6.25
CA LEU A 30 9.99 11.16 -7.54
C LEU A 30 10.96 10.11 -8.09
N ALA A 31 12.27 10.35 -8.03
CA ALA A 31 13.27 9.39 -8.48
C ALA A 31 13.24 8.10 -7.65
N GLU A 32 13.14 8.22 -6.32
CA GLU A 32 12.97 7.08 -5.41
C GLU A 32 11.70 6.28 -5.72
N TYR A 33 10.58 6.97 -5.95
CA TYR A 33 9.32 6.34 -6.34
C TYR A 33 9.45 5.58 -7.66
N VAL A 34 10.05 6.18 -8.70
CA VAL A 34 10.26 5.52 -10.00
C VAL A 34 11.10 4.25 -9.82
N ASN A 35 12.19 4.34 -9.07
CA ASN A 35 13.07 3.20 -8.81
C ASN A 35 12.34 2.07 -8.08
N GLU A 36 11.55 2.38 -7.05
CA GLU A 36 10.82 1.36 -6.30
C GLU A 36 9.69 0.74 -7.13
N MET A 37 8.96 1.54 -7.92
CA MET A 37 7.93 1.02 -8.82
C MET A 37 8.51 0.11 -9.91
N GLN A 38 9.69 0.44 -10.43
CA GLN A 38 10.42 -0.43 -11.36
C GLN A 38 10.78 -1.76 -10.68
N ARG A 39 11.37 -1.71 -9.49
CA ARG A 39 11.73 -2.90 -8.71
C ARG A 39 10.52 -3.79 -8.40
N LEU A 40 9.38 -3.20 -8.04
CA LEU A 40 8.12 -3.95 -7.82
C LEU A 40 7.62 -4.62 -9.10
N THR A 41 7.73 -3.93 -10.23
CA THR A 41 7.34 -4.47 -11.55
C THR A 41 8.23 -5.65 -11.94
N GLU A 42 9.54 -5.54 -11.73
CA GLU A 42 10.50 -6.62 -11.98
C GLU A 42 10.26 -7.83 -11.07
N GLN A 43 10.00 -7.59 -9.78
CA GLN A 43 9.84 -8.65 -8.79
C GLN A 43 8.47 -9.35 -8.88
N TYR A 44 7.39 -8.60 -9.08
CA TYR A 44 6.02 -9.10 -8.96
C TYR A 44 5.20 -9.03 -10.24
N GLY A 45 5.64 -8.30 -11.27
CA GLY A 45 4.85 -8.05 -12.48
C GLY A 45 4.36 -9.33 -13.15
N ARG A 46 5.24 -10.31 -13.36
CA ARG A 46 4.86 -11.62 -13.91
C ARG A 46 3.84 -12.35 -13.03
N THR A 47 3.97 -12.28 -11.72
CA THR A 47 3.03 -12.92 -10.79
C THR A 47 1.66 -12.26 -10.85
N ILE A 48 1.62 -10.93 -10.87
CA ILE A 48 0.38 -10.17 -10.96
C ILE A 48 -0.29 -10.44 -12.30
N GLU A 49 0.44 -10.44 -13.42
CA GLU A 49 -0.09 -10.76 -14.75
C GLU A 49 -0.66 -12.19 -14.82
N GLU A 50 0.05 -13.19 -14.29
CA GLU A 50 -0.42 -14.58 -14.23
C GLU A 50 -1.70 -14.71 -13.39
N VAL A 51 -1.74 -14.05 -12.22
CA VAL A 51 -2.92 -14.04 -11.33
C VAL A 51 -4.09 -13.33 -12.01
N SER A 52 -3.82 -12.20 -12.63
CA SER A 52 -4.80 -11.36 -13.29
C SER A 52 -5.45 -12.06 -14.48
N SER A 53 -4.64 -12.75 -15.30
CA SER A 53 -5.11 -13.55 -16.44
C SER A 53 -5.96 -14.74 -16.00
N LYS A 54 -5.57 -15.45 -14.92
CA LYS A 54 -6.32 -16.59 -14.40
C LYS A 54 -7.68 -16.24 -13.82
N ASN A 55 -7.84 -15.01 -13.30
CA ASN A 55 -9.05 -14.57 -12.62
C ASN A 55 -9.89 -13.60 -13.48
N GLY A 56 -9.53 -13.37 -14.74
CA GLY A 56 -10.24 -12.41 -15.61
C GLY A 56 -10.16 -10.95 -15.11
N ALA A 57 -9.18 -10.63 -14.27
CA ALA A 57 -9.01 -9.32 -13.64
C ALA A 57 -7.93 -8.46 -14.31
N ALA A 58 -7.53 -8.81 -15.54
CA ALA A 58 -6.48 -8.18 -16.35
C ALA A 58 -6.50 -6.65 -16.27
N SER A 59 -7.67 -6.06 -16.49
CA SER A 59 -7.86 -4.60 -16.51
C SER A 59 -7.82 -3.92 -15.14
N ARG A 60 -7.97 -4.68 -14.05
CA ARG A 60 -8.08 -4.19 -12.68
C ARG A 60 -6.79 -4.30 -11.87
N MET A 61 -5.80 -5.05 -12.36
CA MET A 61 -4.51 -5.28 -11.69
C MET A 61 -3.34 -4.69 -12.50
N ASN A 62 -3.40 -3.38 -12.76
CA ASN A 62 -2.31 -2.65 -13.41
C ASN A 62 -1.55 -1.80 -12.37
N PHE A 63 -0.22 -1.75 -12.45
CA PHE A 63 0.60 -0.90 -11.59
C PHE A 63 0.26 0.60 -11.70
N SER A 64 -0.29 1.06 -12.83
CA SER A 64 -0.81 2.44 -12.96
C SER A 64 -1.99 2.74 -12.05
N GLN A 65 -2.71 1.71 -11.61
CA GLN A 65 -3.83 1.78 -10.68
C GLN A 65 -3.43 1.36 -9.25
N LEU A 66 -2.14 1.08 -9.01
CA LEU A 66 -1.66 0.73 -7.68
C LEU A 66 -1.60 1.99 -6.81
N LEU A 67 -2.39 1.99 -5.73
CA LEU A 67 -2.43 3.07 -4.75
C LEU A 67 -1.36 2.89 -3.67
N MET A 68 -1.12 1.64 -3.26
CA MET A 68 -0.18 1.34 -2.19
C MET A 68 0.36 -0.09 -2.29
N PHE A 69 1.63 -0.24 -1.90
CA PHE A 69 2.31 -1.49 -1.63
C PHE A 69 2.72 -1.56 -0.16
N ALA A 70 2.54 -2.72 0.48
CA ALA A 70 3.02 -2.94 1.83
C ALA A 70 3.36 -4.40 2.13
N HIS A 71 4.39 -4.60 2.95
CA HIS A 71 4.64 -5.87 3.62
C HIS A 71 3.78 -5.98 4.87
N ILE A 72 3.00 -7.05 4.96
CA ILE A 72 2.06 -7.28 6.05
C ILE A 72 2.15 -8.72 6.55
N ASN A 73 1.82 -8.94 7.81
CA ASN A 73 1.72 -10.27 8.39
C ASN A 73 0.26 -10.69 8.48
N TRP A 74 -0.10 -11.79 7.83
CA TRP A 74 -1.42 -12.39 7.94
C TRP A 74 -1.46 -13.31 9.17
N LEU A 75 -2.22 -12.90 10.18
CA LEU A 75 -2.27 -13.55 11.49
C LEU A 75 -3.16 -14.79 11.52
N ASN A 76 -4.26 -14.79 10.75
CA ASN A 76 -5.27 -15.86 10.78
C ASN A 76 -5.35 -16.65 9.46
N CYS A 77 -4.22 -16.87 8.79
CA CYS A 77 -4.21 -17.59 7.52
C CYS A 77 -4.66 -19.06 7.72
N PRO A 78 -5.62 -19.58 6.94
CA PRO A 78 -6.13 -20.94 7.12
C PRO A 78 -5.08 -22.03 6.90
N GLU A 79 -4.08 -21.76 6.05
CA GLU A 79 -2.99 -22.68 5.71
C GLU A 79 -1.96 -22.83 6.83
N ASN A 80 -1.86 -21.86 7.74
CA ASN A 80 -0.95 -21.91 8.88
C ASN A 80 -1.58 -21.20 10.10
N ARG A 81 -2.33 -21.97 10.89
CA ARG A 81 -3.01 -21.46 12.10
C ARG A 81 -2.07 -21.18 13.26
N SER A 82 -0.81 -21.63 13.19
CA SER A 82 0.13 -21.59 14.32
C SER A 82 1.09 -20.41 14.29
N ARG A 83 1.31 -19.78 13.13
CA ARG A 83 2.26 -18.66 12.98
C ARG A 83 1.77 -17.60 12.01
N PRO A 84 2.06 -16.30 12.28
CA PRO A 84 1.88 -15.23 11.32
C PRO A 84 2.64 -15.52 10.02
N ILE A 85 1.99 -15.24 8.90
CA ILE A 85 2.57 -15.44 7.57
C ILE A 85 2.95 -14.09 6.99
N ALA A 86 4.22 -13.92 6.64
CA ALA A 86 4.67 -12.75 5.89
C ALA A 86 4.07 -12.79 4.48
N CYS A 87 3.27 -11.78 4.17
CA CYS A 87 2.59 -11.57 2.90
C CYS A 87 2.86 -10.14 2.41
N VAL A 88 2.47 -9.91 1.18
CA VAL A 88 2.63 -8.66 0.46
C VAL A 88 1.25 -8.24 -0.02
N ALA A 89 0.83 -7.03 0.29
CA ALA A 89 -0.45 -6.50 -0.13
C ALA A 89 -0.27 -5.36 -1.14
N PHE A 90 -1.06 -5.45 -2.20
CA PHE A 90 -1.18 -4.45 -3.25
C PHE A 90 -2.61 -3.92 -3.22
N VAL A 91 -2.76 -2.63 -2.96
CA VAL A 91 -4.06 -1.95 -2.98
C VAL A 91 -4.18 -1.26 -4.33
N PHE A 92 -5.04 -1.77 -5.20
CA PHE A 92 -5.40 -1.12 -6.45
C PHE A 92 -6.63 -0.24 -6.25
N THR A 93 -6.91 0.62 -7.23
CA THR A 93 -8.12 1.46 -7.22
C THR A 93 -9.41 0.67 -7.17
N SER A 94 -9.44 -0.58 -7.63
CA SER A 94 -10.67 -1.40 -7.74
C SER A 94 -10.68 -2.69 -6.93
N LEU A 95 -9.52 -3.17 -6.50
CA LEU A 95 -9.37 -4.42 -5.74
C LEU A 95 -8.11 -4.40 -4.87
N ILE A 96 -8.02 -5.34 -3.94
CA ILE A 96 -6.85 -5.60 -3.11
C ILE A 96 -6.32 -6.99 -3.48
N LEU A 97 -5.02 -7.10 -3.75
CA LEU A 97 -4.33 -8.36 -3.94
C LEU A 97 -3.40 -8.62 -2.75
N ILE A 98 -3.62 -9.73 -2.04
CA ILE A 98 -2.74 -10.21 -0.98
C ILE A 98 -2.01 -11.44 -1.51
N PHE A 99 -0.68 -11.37 -1.54
CA PHE A 99 0.19 -12.44 -2.01
C PHE A 99 1.07 -12.96 -0.87
N CYS A 100 1.10 -14.28 -0.66
CA CYS A 100 1.87 -14.91 0.41
C CYS A 100 3.00 -15.76 -0.17
N PRO A 101 4.21 -15.19 -0.35
CA PRO A 101 5.33 -15.90 -0.99
C PRO A 101 5.80 -17.10 -0.16
N THR A 102 5.74 -17.01 1.17
CA THR A 102 6.22 -18.03 2.11
C THR A 102 5.41 -19.33 2.07
N LEU A 103 4.17 -19.28 1.60
CA LEU A 103 3.29 -20.46 1.42
C LEU A 103 3.38 -21.08 0.02
N SER A 104 4.05 -20.42 -0.93
CA SER A 104 4.10 -20.85 -2.32
C SER A 104 5.03 -22.06 -2.48
N LYS A 105 4.54 -23.26 -2.16
CA LYS A 105 5.25 -24.53 -2.41
C LYS A 105 4.92 -25.05 -3.82
N ASN A 106 5.94 -25.50 -4.56
CA ASN A 106 5.81 -26.22 -5.84
C ASN A 106 4.86 -25.56 -6.87
N LYS A 107 5.17 -24.34 -7.31
CA LYS A 107 4.44 -23.56 -8.36
C LYS A 107 3.01 -23.10 -8.01
N THR A 108 2.43 -23.54 -6.89
CA THR A 108 1.10 -23.10 -6.48
C THR A 108 1.21 -21.84 -5.63
N LYS A 109 1.06 -20.68 -6.28
CA LYS A 109 1.11 -19.38 -5.64
C LYS A 109 -0.15 -19.17 -4.78
N VAL A 110 0.02 -18.89 -3.49
CA VAL A 110 -1.09 -18.56 -2.59
C VAL A 110 -1.34 -17.05 -2.65
N TYR A 111 -2.51 -16.67 -3.16
CA TYR A 111 -2.97 -15.29 -3.22
C TYR A 111 -4.45 -15.19 -2.87
N ARG A 112 -4.90 -13.96 -2.57
CA ARG A 112 -6.30 -13.59 -2.36
C ARG A 112 -6.57 -12.28 -3.08
N ILE A 113 -7.68 -12.24 -3.80
CA ILE A 113 -8.16 -11.06 -4.50
C ILE A 113 -9.46 -10.66 -3.81
N LEU A 114 -9.52 -9.42 -3.35
CA LEU A 114 -10.69 -8.88 -2.70
C LEU A 114 -11.14 -7.62 -3.45
N PRO A 115 -12.30 -7.62 -4.12
CA PRO A 115 -12.83 -6.40 -4.73
C PRO A 115 -13.05 -5.31 -3.67
N ILE A 116 -12.60 -4.08 -3.93
CA ILE A 116 -12.69 -2.97 -2.94
C ILE A 116 -14.15 -2.75 -2.50
N VAL A 117 -15.09 -2.89 -3.44
CA VAL A 117 -16.54 -2.75 -3.21
C VAL A 117 -17.12 -3.76 -2.23
N GLU A 118 -16.41 -4.86 -1.98
CA GLU A 118 -16.85 -5.95 -1.10
C GLU A 118 -15.98 -6.06 0.15
N VAL A 119 -15.08 -5.09 0.37
CA VAL A 119 -14.14 -5.07 1.50
C VAL A 119 -14.55 -4.01 2.50
N GLU A 120 -14.79 -4.45 3.73
CA GLU A 120 -14.93 -3.56 4.88
C GLU A 120 -13.67 -3.63 5.76
N VAL A 121 -13.20 -2.48 6.22
CA VAL A 121 -11.99 -2.36 7.02
C VAL A 121 -12.33 -1.97 8.44
N ASN A 122 -11.99 -2.83 9.40
CA ASN A 122 -12.12 -2.54 10.81
C ASN A 122 -10.75 -2.25 11.44
N GLU A 123 -10.67 -1.10 12.10
CA GLU A 123 -9.52 -0.73 12.91
C GLU A 123 -9.71 -1.30 14.31
N SER A 124 -8.78 -2.13 14.77
CA SER A 124 -8.82 -2.59 16.16
C SER A 124 -8.53 -1.40 17.09
N ASN A 125 -9.58 -0.77 17.61
CA ASN A 125 -9.48 0.44 18.44
C ASN A 125 -9.16 0.13 19.92
N ASN A 126 -8.63 -1.06 20.20
CA ASN A 126 -8.26 -1.44 21.56
C ASN A 126 -7.01 -0.65 21.97
N GLN A 127 -7.04 -0.05 23.16
CA GLN A 127 -5.97 0.80 23.71
C GLN A 127 -4.71 0.02 24.12
N SER A 128 -4.35 -1.04 23.39
CA SER A 128 -3.13 -1.81 23.62
C SER A 128 -2.06 -1.39 22.61
N SER A 129 -0.80 -1.35 23.04
CA SER A 129 0.35 -0.98 22.17
C SER A 129 0.52 -1.88 20.95
N GLN A 130 -0.13 -3.05 20.88
CA GLN A 130 -0.11 -3.94 19.72
C GLN A 130 -1.23 -3.65 18.71
N SER A 131 -2.37 -3.11 19.16
CA SER A 131 -3.54 -2.80 18.31
C SER A 131 -3.25 -1.70 17.30
N GLN A 132 -2.26 -0.84 17.57
CA GLN A 132 -1.88 0.23 16.63
C GLN A 132 -1.32 -0.31 15.30
N TYR A 133 -0.90 -1.57 15.23
CA TYR A 133 -0.35 -2.20 14.03
C TYR A 133 -1.30 -3.18 13.35
N VAL A 134 -2.37 -3.59 14.05
CA VAL A 134 -3.28 -4.65 13.62
C VAL A 134 -4.61 -4.08 13.13
N PHE A 135 -5.11 -4.63 12.03
CA PHE A 135 -6.38 -4.29 11.42
C PHE A 135 -7.02 -5.52 10.78
N THR A 136 -8.32 -5.46 10.54
CA THR A 136 -9.08 -6.58 10.00
C THR A 136 -9.80 -6.17 8.71
N LEU A 137 -9.71 -7.01 7.68
CA LEU A 137 -10.52 -6.89 6.47
C LEU A 137 -11.65 -7.94 6.51
N PHE A 138 -12.86 -7.51 6.21
CA PHE A 138 -14.02 -8.37 6.03
C PHE A 138 -14.40 -8.41 4.55
N HIS A 139 -14.46 -9.60 3.96
CA HIS A 139 -14.93 -9.78 2.60
C HIS A 139 -16.40 -10.23 2.60
N ILE A 140 -17.29 -9.30 2.23
CA ILE A 140 -18.74 -9.42 2.43
C ILE A 140 -19.41 -10.33 1.38
N SER A 141 -18.88 -10.38 0.15
CA SER A 141 -19.51 -11.15 -0.94
C SER A 141 -19.16 -12.64 -0.96
N SER A 142 -18.18 -13.05 -0.16
CA SER A 142 -17.78 -14.45 -0.14
C SER A 142 -18.89 -15.27 0.50
N SER A 143 -19.32 -16.35 -0.17
CA SER A 143 -20.22 -17.38 0.37
C SER A 143 -19.82 -17.91 1.76
N ARG A 144 -18.57 -17.69 2.16
CA ARG A 144 -18.05 -17.80 3.52
C ARG A 144 -17.50 -16.43 3.91
N GLU A 145 -18.14 -15.72 4.83
CA GLU A 145 -17.61 -14.46 5.39
C GLU A 145 -16.13 -14.64 5.74
N SER A 146 -15.26 -14.02 4.95
CA SER A 146 -13.83 -14.25 5.05
C SER A 146 -13.20 -13.07 5.76
N VAL A 147 -12.70 -13.34 6.96
CA VAL A 147 -12.08 -12.35 7.84
C VAL A 147 -10.57 -12.47 7.74
N TYR A 148 -9.87 -11.37 7.49
CA TYR A 148 -8.41 -11.32 7.34
C TYR A 148 -7.82 -10.41 8.42
N HIS A 149 -7.15 -11.01 9.41
CA HIS A 149 -6.42 -10.29 10.45
C HIS A 149 -5.01 -10.02 9.97
N LEU A 150 -4.69 -8.74 9.77
CA LEU A 150 -3.45 -8.28 9.17
C LEU A 150 -2.70 -7.38 10.15
N CYS A 151 -1.37 -7.44 10.11
CA CYS A 151 -0.49 -6.63 10.94
C CYS A 151 0.59 -5.98 10.08
N CYS A 152 0.76 -4.66 10.21
CA CYS A 152 1.85 -3.90 9.58
C CYS A 152 3.07 -3.83 10.51
N CYS A 153 4.26 -3.61 9.97
CA CYS A 153 5.44 -3.34 10.78
C CYS A 153 5.46 -1.93 11.40
N GLN A 154 4.67 -1.00 10.85
CA GLN A 154 4.60 0.40 11.25
C GLN A 154 3.14 0.89 11.25
N ALA A 155 2.81 1.78 12.19
CA ALA A 155 1.45 2.30 12.34
C ALA A 155 1.09 3.25 11.18
N GLU A 156 2.07 3.98 10.65
CA GLU A 156 1.96 4.87 9.50
C GLU A 156 1.55 4.08 8.25
N ILE A 157 2.18 2.93 8.02
CA ILE A 157 1.85 2.02 6.91
C ILE A 157 0.42 1.51 7.07
N LYS A 158 0.02 1.06 8.28
CA LYS A 158 -1.38 0.66 8.55
C LYS A 158 -2.34 1.80 8.21
N ASN A 159 -2.09 3.00 8.74
CA ASN A 159 -2.97 4.15 8.56
C ASN A 159 -3.07 4.53 7.08
N HIS A 160 -1.97 4.52 6.34
CA HIS A 160 -1.95 4.78 4.91
C HIS A 160 -2.68 3.69 4.10
N PHE A 161 -2.55 2.42 4.51
CA PHE A 161 -3.22 1.29 3.88
C PHE A 161 -4.74 1.40 4.00
N ILE A 162 -5.23 1.66 5.22
CA ILE A 162 -6.66 1.82 5.48
C ILE A 162 -7.22 3.05 4.77
N LYS A 163 -6.48 4.17 4.79
CA LYS A 163 -6.87 5.37 4.03
C LYS A 163 -6.94 5.10 2.52
N SER A 164 -6.00 4.34 1.97
CA SER A 164 -5.98 3.98 0.56
C SER A 164 -7.19 3.13 0.17
N ILE A 165 -7.56 2.14 1.00
CA ILE A 165 -8.75 1.33 0.77
C ILE A 165 -10.02 2.17 0.83
N ARG A 166 -10.17 3.01 1.88
CA ARG A 166 -11.35 3.89 2.02
C ARG A 166 -11.46 4.86 0.85
N LYS A 167 -10.35 5.48 0.44
CA LYS A 167 -10.30 6.37 -0.73
C LYS A 167 -10.72 5.64 -2.01
N ALA A 168 -10.22 4.43 -2.22
CA ALA A 168 -10.62 3.59 -3.35
C ALA A 168 -12.12 3.29 -3.32
N ALA A 169 -12.66 2.88 -2.16
CA ALA A 169 -14.08 2.58 -2.00
C ALA A 169 -14.97 3.78 -2.31
N THR A 170 -14.62 4.97 -1.84
CA THR A 170 -15.35 6.22 -2.16
C THR A 170 -15.24 6.62 -3.63
N THR A 171 -14.18 6.22 -4.33
CA THR A 171 -13.99 6.56 -5.76
C THR A 171 -14.84 5.68 -6.68
N ILE A 172 -15.20 4.48 -6.22
CA ILE A 172 -15.99 3.50 -7.01
C ILE A 172 -17.50 3.62 -6.73
N ALA A 173 -17.89 4.09 -5.54
CA ALA A 173 -19.28 4.32 -5.15
C ALA A 173 -19.91 5.50 -5.91
#